data_AF-P24129-F1
#
_entry.id   AF-P24129-F1
#
_cell.length_a   1.000
_cell.length_b   1.000
_cell.length_c   1.000
_cell.angle_alpha   90.00
_cell.angle_beta   90.00
_cell.angle_gamma   90.00
#
_symmetry.space_group_name_H-M   'P 1'
#
loop_
_entity.id
_entity.type
_entity.pdbx_description
1 polymer ?
#
loop_
_entity_poly.entity_id
_entity_poly.type
_entity_poly.pdbx_seq_one_letter_code
_entity_poly.pdbx_strand_id
1 'polypeptide(L)'
;MNDALALLLSMLVSAIAFAVLFPPTAPWLKKRLFADLRHQAVAACHARLAGLRTRFESGARDLMYQAHTLSADHPTCSATPCWMFAVLETGNAAIDLRHELATLPSDPRYAPTTPWRRAIETMRAALSSLFARPDAERFDATLAAVNDAIDATRQTLDAFTPTREERHRLQRILSHLHFVRTALLDPESPLAALNRNRPVRPQPGASS
;
A
#
# COMPACT_ATOMS: atom_id res chain seq x y z
N MET A 1 -19.86 24.49 -42.25
CA MET A 1 -19.54 24.36 -40.81
C MET A 1 -19.78 22.95 -40.30
N ASN A 2 -20.89 22.28 -40.68
CA ASN A 2 -21.18 20.91 -40.26
C ASN A 2 -20.17 19.86 -40.76
N ASP A 3 -19.63 20.00 -41.98
CA ASP A 3 -18.71 19.00 -42.54
C ASP A 3 -17.40 18.88 -41.76
N ALA A 4 -16.84 20.01 -41.31
CA ALA A 4 -15.64 20.03 -40.48
C ALA A 4 -15.89 19.35 -39.13
N LEU A 5 -17.07 19.56 -38.53
CA LEU A 5 -17.45 18.91 -37.27
C LEU A 5 -17.64 17.39 -37.46
N ALA A 6 -18.26 16.96 -38.57
CA ALA A 6 -18.45 15.55 -38.88
C ALA A 6 -17.12 14.82 -39.09
N LEU A 7 -16.17 15.45 -39.80
CA LEU A 7 -14.82 14.91 -39.99
C LEU A 7 -14.06 14.78 -38.66
N LEU A 8 -14.10 15.83 -37.82
CA LEU A 8 -13.49 15.78 -36.48
C LEU A 8 -14.11 14.67 -35.62
N LEU A 9 -15.43 14.51 -35.66
CA LEU A 9 -16.11 13.45 -34.91
C LEU A 9 -15.75 12.06 -35.44
N SER A 10 -15.68 11.87 -36.76
CA SER A 10 -15.24 10.62 -37.37
C SER A 10 -13.80 10.27 -37.01
N MET A 11 -12.89 11.26 -37.04
CA MET A 11 -11.50 11.05 -36.63
C MET A 11 -11.41 10.67 -35.15
N LEU A 12 -12.20 11.30 -34.29
CA LEU A 12 -12.27 10.97 -32.86
C LEU A 12 -12.76 9.53 -32.64
N VAL A 13 -13.84 9.14 -33.31
CA VAL A 13 -14.41 7.78 -33.23
C VAL A 13 -13.41 6.74 -33.74
N SER A 14 -12.76 6.98 -34.88
CA SER A 14 -11.73 6.07 -35.41
C SER A 14 -10.51 5.98 -34.48
N ALA A 15 -10.05 7.09 -33.91
CA ALA A 15 -8.95 7.07 -32.95
C ALA A 15 -9.30 6.29 -31.67
N ILE A 16 -10.52 6.46 -31.15
CA ILE A 16 -11.03 5.69 -30.01
C ILE A 16 -11.14 4.20 -30.38
N ALA A 17 -11.69 3.87 -31.55
CA ALA A 17 -11.81 2.50 -32.02
C ALA A 17 -10.43 1.84 -32.19
N PHE A 18 -9.46 2.53 -32.79
CA PHE A 18 -8.08 2.04 -32.91
C PHE A 18 -7.43 1.84 -31.54
N ALA A 19 -7.61 2.76 -30.59
CA ALA A 19 -7.07 2.62 -29.23
C ALA A 19 -7.71 1.46 -28.44
N VAL A 20 -8.94 1.08 -28.76
CA VAL A 20 -9.65 -0.06 -28.14
C VAL A 20 -9.34 -1.38 -28.86
N LEU A 21 -9.29 -1.39 -30.19
CA LEU A 21 -9.08 -2.57 -31.03
C LEU A 21 -7.61 -2.96 -31.19
N PHE A 22 -6.68 -2.02 -31.06
CA PHE A 22 -5.24 -2.25 -31.12
C PHE A 22 -4.60 -1.88 -29.77
N PRO A 23 -4.59 -2.82 -28.80
CA PRO A 23 -3.99 -2.64 -27.48
C PRO A 23 -2.49 -2.27 -27.38
N PRO A 24 -1.59 -2.47 -28.38
CA PRO A 24 -0.15 -2.39 -28.13
C PRO A 24 0.39 -1.05 -27.61
N THR A 25 -0.39 0.03 -27.71
CA THR A 25 0.07 1.39 -27.37
C THR A 25 -0.84 2.12 -26.40
N ALA A 26 -1.49 1.41 -25.47
CA ALA A 26 -2.37 2.02 -24.47
C ALA A 26 -1.68 2.22 -23.09
N PRO A 27 -0.89 3.31 -22.86
CA PRO A 27 -0.40 3.69 -21.54
C PRO A 27 -1.48 3.71 -20.45
N TRP A 28 -2.73 3.96 -20.81
CA TRP A 28 -3.86 3.96 -19.88
C TRP A 28 -4.13 2.57 -19.29
N LEU A 29 -3.96 1.50 -20.06
CA LEU A 29 -4.15 0.12 -19.60
C LEU A 29 -3.07 -0.26 -18.60
N LYS A 30 -1.81 0.08 -18.89
CA LYS A 30 -0.70 -0.09 -17.96
C LYS A 30 -0.92 0.68 -16.66
N LYS A 31 -1.34 1.95 -16.75
CA LYS A 31 -1.70 2.77 -15.58
C LYS A 31 -2.83 2.14 -14.76
N ARG A 32 -3.82 1.54 -15.44
CA ARG A 32 -4.92 0.81 -14.80
C ARG A 32 -4.41 -0.44 -14.07
N LEU A 33 -3.62 -1.29 -14.72
CA LEU A 33 -3.05 -2.48 -14.08
C LEU A 33 -2.20 -2.13 -12.85
N PHE A 34 -1.47 -1.03 -12.90
CA PHE A 34 -0.75 -0.52 -11.72
C PHE A 34 -1.68 -0.06 -10.60
N ALA A 35 -2.78 0.63 -10.94
CA ALA A 35 -3.77 0.99 -9.96
C ALA A 35 -4.42 -0.27 -9.35
N ASP A 36 -4.75 -1.27 -10.16
CA ASP A 36 -5.32 -2.54 -9.74
C ASP A 36 -4.34 -3.32 -8.83
N LEU A 37 -3.05 -3.30 -9.16
CA LEU A 37 -1.99 -3.91 -8.34
C LEU A 37 -1.91 -3.23 -6.98
N ARG A 38 -1.89 -1.89 -6.92
CA ARG A 38 -1.90 -1.18 -5.64
C ARG A 38 -3.20 -1.39 -4.87
N HIS A 39 -4.34 -1.53 -5.55
CA HIS A 39 -5.61 -1.89 -4.93
C HIS A 39 -5.57 -3.26 -4.23
N GLN A 40 -4.68 -4.18 -4.61
CA GLN A 40 -4.45 -5.41 -3.84
C GLN A 40 -3.94 -5.10 -2.42
N ALA A 41 -3.02 -4.14 -2.25
CA ALA A 41 -2.56 -3.72 -0.93
C ALA A 41 -3.68 -3.06 -0.10
N VAL A 42 -4.55 -2.28 -0.75
CA VAL A 42 -5.76 -1.72 -0.10
C VAL A 42 -6.68 -2.84 0.38
N ALA A 43 -6.91 -3.86 -0.46
CA ALA A 43 -7.71 -5.03 -0.09
C ALA A 43 -7.06 -5.82 1.06
N ALA A 44 -5.74 -5.98 1.06
CA ALA A 44 -4.98 -6.62 2.15
C ALA A 44 -5.24 -5.94 3.51
N CYS A 45 -5.47 -4.63 3.52
CA CYS A 45 -5.73 -3.86 4.74
C CYS A 45 -7.15 -4.04 5.31
N HIS A 46 -8.18 -4.29 4.48
CA HIS A 46 -9.58 -4.23 4.95
C HIS A 46 -10.47 -5.42 4.55
N ALA A 47 -10.15 -6.17 3.50
CA ALA A 47 -11.00 -7.28 3.06
C ALA A 47 -11.07 -8.41 4.10
N ARG A 48 -12.14 -9.22 4.08
CA ARG A 48 -12.33 -10.35 5.00
C ARG A 48 -11.12 -11.31 4.98
N LEU A 49 -10.64 -11.70 6.16
CA LEU A 49 -9.40 -12.47 6.34
C LEU A 49 -9.44 -13.87 5.73
N ALA A 50 -10.58 -14.57 5.79
CA ALA A 50 -10.62 -15.95 5.30
C ALA A 50 -10.36 -16.03 3.77
N GLY A 51 -9.29 -16.75 3.43
CA GLY A 51 -8.77 -16.88 2.06
C GLY A 51 -8.08 -15.62 1.52
N LEU A 52 -7.85 -14.59 2.35
CA LEU A 52 -7.32 -13.30 1.90
C LEU A 52 -5.91 -13.42 1.33
N ARG A 53 -5.02 -14.13 2.04
CA ARG A 53 -3.61 -14.29 1.63
C ARG A 53 -3.51 -14.88 0.23
N THR A 54 -4.15 -16.03 0.00
CA THR A 54 -4.15 -16.69 -1.31
C THR A 54 -4.71 -15.77 -2.39
N ARG A 55 -5.86 -15.13 -2.16
CA ARG A 55 -6.47 -14.23 -3.15
C ARG A 55 -5.59 -13.01 -3.44
N PHE A 56 -4.99 -12.41 -2.41
CA PHE A 56 -4.10 -11.28 -2.53
C PHE A 56 -2.86 -11.64 -3.36
N GLU A 57 -2.15 -12.70 -3.00
CA GLU A 57 -0.91 -13.04 -3.69
C GLU A 57 -1.16 -13.56 -5.11
N SER A 58 -2.23 -14.33 -5.34
CA SER A 58 -2.63 -14.76 -6.68
C SER A 58 -3.05 -13.58 -7.54
N GLY A 59 -3.84 -12.65 -7.00
CA GLY A 59 -4.27 -11.44 -7.71
C GLY A 59 -3.09 -10.53 -8.07
N ALA A 60 -2.13 -10.37 -7.14
CA ALA A 60 -0.90 -9.65 -7.41
C ALA A 60 -0.11 -10.33 -8.54
N ARG A 61 0.17 -11.64 -8.44
CA ARG A 61 0.92 -12.39 -9.47
C ARG A 61 0.26 -12.32 -10.85
N ASP A 62 -1.06 -12.49 -10.93
CA ASP A 62 -1.82 -12.39 -12.17
C ASP A 62 -1.68 -10.99 -12.83
N LEU A 63 -1.81 -9.92 -12.04
CA LEU A 63 -1.60 -8.55 -12.53
C LEU A 63 -0.16 -8.31 -13.00
N MET A 64 0.84 -8.96 -12.40
CA MET A 64 2.22 -8.92 -12.90
C MET A 64 2.33 -9.54 -14.28
N TYR A 65 1.76 -10.73 -14.45
CA TYR A 65 1.83 -11.47 -15.69
C TYR A 65 1.18 -10.65 -16.80
N GLN A 66 -0.01 -10.10 -16.55
CA GLN A 66 -0.68 -9.20 -17.49
C GLN A 66 0.14 -7.94 -17.82
N ALA A 67 0.77 -7.31 -16.82
CA ALA A 67 1.61 -6.12 -17.04
C ALA A 67 2.89 -6.45 -17.82
N HIS A 68 3.46 -7.63 -17.61
CA HIS A 68 4.64 -8.11 -18.31
C HIS A 68 4.32 -8.44 -19.78
N THR A 69 3.22 -9.17 -20.05
CA THR A 69 2.79 -9.49 -21.42
C THR A 69 2.53 -8.23 -22.24
N LEU A 70 1.98 -7.17 -21.62
CA LEU A 70 1.76 -5.88 -22.30
C LEU A 70 3.04 -5.05 -22.49
N SER A 71 4.09 -5.31 -21.70
CA SER A 71 5.36 -4.57 -21.81
C SER A 71 6.39 -5.30 -22.69
N ALA A 72 6.10 -6.51 -23.17
CA ALA A 72 6.99 -7.27 -24.04
C ALA A 72 7.38 -6.51 -25.31
N ASP A 73 6.51 -5.61 -25.79
CA ASP A 73 6.77 -4.77 -26.97
C ASP A 73 7.63 -3.53 -26.65
N HIS A 74 7.76 -3.13 -25.37
CA HIS A 74 8.49 -1.94 -24.93
C HIS A 74 9.19 -2.14 -23.56
N PRO A 75 10.46 -2.58 -23.53
CA PRO A 75 11.18 -2.94 -22.30
C PRO A 75 11.58 -1.77 -21.37
N THR A 76 11.11 -0.54 -21.60
CA THR A 76 11.61 0.66 -20.89
C THR A 76 10.94 0.97 -19.54
N CYS A 77 10.31 0.01 -18.87
CA CYS A 77 9.61 0.27 -17.61
C CYS A 77 10.10 -0.63 -16.45
N SER A 78 11.22 -0.23 -15.83
CA SER A 78 11.81 -0.88 -14.66
C SER A 78 10.96 -0.79 -13.38
N ALA A 79 9.95 0.09 -13.34
CA ALA A 79 9.16 0.30 -12.13
C ALA A 79 8.14 -0.83 -11.84
N THR A 80 7.78 -1.67 -12.82
CA THR A 80 6.75 -2.69 -12.63
C THR A 80 7.11 -3.72 -11.56
N PRO A 81 8.31 -4.36 -11.62
CA PRO A 81 8.70 -5.32 -10.59
C PRO A 81 8.80 -4.69 -9.21
N CYS A 82 9.30 -3.45 -9.09
CA CYS A 82 9.42 -2.76 -7.80
C CYS A 82 8.05 -2.53 -7.15
N TRP A 83 7.01 -2.15 -7.91
CA TRP A 83 5.64 -2.03 -7.39
C TRP A 83 5.06 -3.36 -6.92
N MET A 84 5.40 -4.47 -7.58
CA MET A 84 4.99 -5.79 -7.14
C MET A 84 5.55 -6.11 -5.76
N PHE A 85 6.86 -5.98 -5.58
CA PHE A 85 7.51 -6.26 -4.31
C PHE A 85 6.96 -5.39 -3.19
N ALA A 86 6.86 -4.07 -3.41
CA ALA A 86 6.30 -3.16 -2.42
C ALA A 86 4.87 -3.51 -2.03
N VAL A 87 4.01 -3.89 -2.99
CA VAL A 87 2.65 -4.35 -2.72
C VAL A 87 2.66 -5.66 -1.93
N LEU A 88 3.43 -6.68 -2.36
CA LEU A 88 3.48 -7.98 -1.71
C LEU A 88 4.01 -7.90 -0.28
N GLU A 89 5.13 -7.22 -0.06
CA GLU A 89 5.75 -7.11 1.27
C GLU A 89 4.82 -6.37 2.23
N THR A 90 4.32 -5.21 1.81
CA THR A 90 3.45 -4.38 2.64
C THR A 90 2.10 -5.03 2.88
N GLY A 91 1.50 -5.63 1.84
CA GLY A 91 0.22 -6.32 1.92
C GLY A 91 0.30 -7.58 2.78
N ASN A 92 1.37 -8.38 2.65
CA ASN A 92 1.57 -9.55 3.50
C ASN A 92 1.77 -9.17 4.96
N ALA A 93 2.60 -8.17 5.25
CA ALA A 93 2.79 -7.68 6.61
C ALA A 93 1.48 -7.16 7.22
N ALA A 94 0.65 -6.46 6.45
CA ALA A 94 -0.68 -6.04 6.88
C ALA A 94 -1.64 -7.22 7.13
N ILE A 95 -1.61 -8.26 6.29
CA ILE A 95 -2.42 -9.46 6.46
C ILE A 95 -2.00 -10.22 7.72
N ASP A 96 -0.71 -10.38 7.97
CA ASP A 96 -0.20 -11.06 9.15
C ASP A 96 -0.55 -10.31 10.43
N LEU A 97 -0.33 -8.98 10.45
CA LEU A 97 -0.77 -8.13 11.55
C LEU A 97 -2.26 -8.34 11.87
N ARG A 98 -3.11 -8.38 10.84
CA ARG A 98 -4.55 -8.58 11.04
C ARG A 98 -4.89 -9.97 11.55
N HIS A 99 -4.14 -11.01 11.15
CA HIS A 99 -4.29 -12.34 11.72
C HIS A 99 -3.91 -12.34 13.20
N GLU A 100 -2.79 -11.70 13.59
CA GLU A 100 -2.42 -11.56 14.99
C GLU A 100 -3.52 -10.88 15.80
N LEU A 101 -4.03 -9.75 15.31
CA LEU A 101 -5.12 -9.01 15.97
C LEU A 101 -6.38 -9.85 16.13
N ALA A 102 -6.69 -10.73 15.18
CA ALA A 102 -7.85 -11.60 15.23
C ALA A 102 -7.72 -12.74 16.25
N THR A 103 -6.49 -13.05 16.69
CA THR A 103 -6.22 -14.09 17.70
C THR A 103 -6.12 -13.55 19.13
N LEU A 104 -6.27 -12.23 19.33
CA LEU A 104 -6.24 -11.64 20.66
C LEU A 104 -7.39 -12.15 21.53
N PRO A 105 -7.18 -12.34 22.84
CA PRO A 105 -8.23 -12.82 23.72
C PRO A 105 -9.32 -11.77 23.90
N SER A 106 -10.52 -12.25 24.24
CA SER A 106 -11.67 -11.39 24.57
C SER A 106 -11.50 -10.80 25.97
N ASP A 107 -10.65 -9.78 26.07
CA ASP A 107 -10.35 -9.05 27.30
C ASP A 107 -10.38 -7.53 27.02
N PRO A 108 -10.90 -6.70 27.94
CA PRO A 108 -10.96 -5.24 27.77
C PRO A 108 -9.63 -4.58 27.37
N ARG A 109 -8.49 -5.11 27.84
CA ARG A 109 -7.13 -4.61 27.52
C ARG A 109 -6.78 -4.73 26.04
N TYR A 110 -7.43 -5.65 25.33
CA TYR A 110 -7.25 -5.87 23.91
C TYR A 110 -8.47 -5.46 23.08
N ALA A 111 -9.51 -4.87 23.68
CA ALA A 111 -10.70 -4.47 22.94
C ALA A 111 -10.39 -3.53 21.77
N PRO A 112 -11.12 -3.58 20.64
CA PRO A 112 -10.87 -2.70 19.48
C PRO A 112 -10.89 -1.19 19.81
N THR A 113 -11.52 -0.81 20.92
CA THR A 113 -11.64 0.57 21.41
C THR A 113 -10.40 1.06 22.17
N THR A 114 -9.43 0.20 22.48
CA THR A 114 -8.22 0.65 23.16
C THR A 114 -7.36 1.57 22.27
N PRO A 115 -6.59 2.50 22.86
CA PRO A 115 -5.79 3.45 22.09
C PRO A 115 -4.84 2.79 21.08
N TRP A 116 -4.15 1.72 21.47
CA TRP A 116 -3.20 1.02 20.59
C TRP A 116 -3.90 0.28 19.43
N ARG A 117 -5.09 -0.29 19.66
CA ARG A 117 -5.92 -0.88 18.59
C ARG A 117 -6.40 0.17 17.60
N ARG A 118 -6.81 1.35 18.10
CA ARG A 118 -7.19 2.49 17.26
C ARG A 118 -6.01 3.02 16.46
N ALA A 119 -4.81 3.12 17.05
CA ALA A 119 -3.61 3.53 16.33
C ALA A 119 -3.28 2.59 15.17
N ILE A 120 -3.39 1.27 15.37
CA ILE A 120 -3.22 0.28 14.30
C ILE A 120 -4.30 0.43 13.21
N GLU A 121 -5.55 0.74 13.57
CA GLU A 121 -6.59 0.99 12.56
C GLU A 121 -6.32 2.27 11.76
N THR A 122 -5.89 3.35 12.41
CA THR A 122 -5.47 4.59 11.75
C THR A 122 -4.32 4.31 10.78
N MET A 123 -3.34 3.51 11.19
CA MET A 123 -2.25 3.07 10.31
C MET A 123 -2.77 2.30 9.10
N ARG A 124 -3.68 1.34 9.27
CA ARG A 124 -4.28 0.58 8.15
C ARG A 124 -5.04 1.49 7.18
N ALA A 125 -5.77 2.47 7.69
CA ALA A 125 -6.47 3.45 6.88
C ALA A 125 -5.49 4.35 6.09
N ALA A 126 -4.41 4.81 6.75
CA ALA A 126 -3.37 5.61 6.10
C ALA A 126 -2.65 4.80 5.01
N LEU A 127 -2.33 3.53 5.28
CA LEU A 127 -1.72 2.62 4.33
C LEU A 127 -2.59 2.41 3.09
N SER A 128 -3.88 2.17 3.28
CA SER A 128 -4.86 2.07 2.19
C SER A 128 -4.94 3.37 1.38
N SER A 129 -4.94 4.52 2.05
CA SER A 129 -4.94 5.83 1.42
C SER A 129 -3.70 6.03 0.54
N LEU A 130 -2.51 5.67 1.03
CA LEU A 130 -1.25 5.74 0.29
C LEU A 130 -1.27 4.86 -0.96
N PHE A 131 -1.66 3.58 -0.84
CA PHE A 131 -1.65 2.68 -2.00
C PHE A 131 -2.75 3.03 -3.02
N ALA A 132 -3.91 3.52 -2.58
CA ALA A 132 -4.94 4.02 -3.49
C ALA A 132 -4.41 5.16 -4.37
N ARG A 133 -3.70 6.13 -3.78
CA ARG A 133 -3.15 7.29 -4.48
C ARG A 133 -1.78 7.68 -3.91
N PRO A 134 -0.67 7.14 -4.44
CA PRO A 134 0.65 7.44 -3.90
C PRO A 134 1.03 8.90 -4.09
N ASP A 135 1.27 9.61 -2.99
CA ASP A 135 1.79 10.97 -2.96
C ASP A 135 2.61 11.19 -1.67
N ALA A 136 3.42 12.26 -1.62
CA ALA A 136 4.35 12.50 -0.51
C ALA A 136 3.62 12.76 0.82
N GLU A 137 2.49 13.48 0.79
CA GLU A 137 1.71 13.78 1.98
C GLU A 137 1.15 12.51 2.63
N ARG A 138 0.55 11.61 1.82
CA ARG A 138 0.05 10.31 2.30
C ARG A 138 1.17 9.40 2.75
N PHE A 139 2.34 9.47 2.11
CA PHE A 139 3.51 8.71 2.55
C PHE A 139 3.92 9.12 3.95
N ASP A 140 4.05 10.42 4.21
CA ASP A 140 4.39 10.95 5.53
C ASP A 140 3.31 10.65 6.57
N ALA A 141 2.03 10.83 6.24
CA ALA A 141 0.92 10.47 7.12
C ALA A 141 0.92 8.96 7.46
N THR A 142 1.24 8.11 6.48
CA THR A 142 1.33 6.65 6.71
C THR A 142 2.51 6.32 7.61
N LEU A 143 3.68 6.89 7.37
CA LEU A 143 4.85 6.64 8.20
C LEU A 143 4.64 7.13 9.65
N ALA A 144 4.02 8.30 9.83
CA ALA A 144 3.63 8.81 11.14
C ALA A 144 2.67 7.83 11.84
N ALA A 145 1.59 7.41 11.16
CA ALA A 145 0.62 6.48 11.73
C ALA A 145 1.23 5.10 12.07
N VAL A 146 2.20 4.62 11.29
CA VAL A 146 2.96 3.39 11.61
C VAL A 146 3.79 3.57 12.88
N ASN A 147 4.48 4.70 13.03
CA ASN A 147 5.25 4.97 14.25
C ASN A 147 4.34 5.13 15.47
N ASP A 148 3.21 5.84 15.35
CA ASP A 148 2.22 5.95 16.42
C ASP A 148 1.68 4.59 16.85
N ALA A 149 1.40 3.70 15.89
CA ALA A 149 0.96 2.34 16.17
C ALA A 149 2.04 1.50 16.88
N ILE A 150 3.32 1.64 16.48
CA ILE A 150 4.46 1.00 17.14
C ILE A 150 4.57 1.46 18.59
N ASP A 151 4.53 2.78 18.81
CA ASP A 151 4.71 3.37 20.13
C ASP A 151 3.53 3.04 21.06
N ALA A 152 2.29 3.11 20.56
CA ALA A 152 1.12 2.72 21.33
C ALA A 152 1.12 1.22 21.69
N THR A 153 1.62 0.35 20.80
CA THR A 153 1.75 -1.09 21.06
C THR A 153 2.84 -1.36 22.11
N ARG A 154 3.97 -0.63 22.05
CA ARG A 154 5.03 -0.70 23.08
C ARG A 154 4.54 -0.23 24.44
N GLN A 155 3.87 0.91 24.50
CA GLN A 155 3.27 1.40 25.75
C GLN A 155 2.29 0.37 26.34
N THR A 156 1.54 -0.34 25.51
CA THR A 156 0.63 -1.40 25.96
C THR A 156 1.38 -2.61 26.55
N LEU A 157 2.53 -2.98 25.95
CA LEU A 157 3.41 -4.03 26.50
C LEU A 157 3.97 -3.67 27.88
N ASP A 158 4.21 -2.38 28.13
CA ASP A 158 4.78 -1.87 29.38
C ASP A 158 3.72 -1.53 30.44
N ALA A 159 2.49 -1.25 30.03
CA ALA A 159 1.41 -0.79 30.91
C ALA A 159 0.86 -1.86 31.87
N PHE A 160 1.03 -3.14 31.54
CA PHE A 160 0.62 -4.24 32.42
C PHE A 160 1.60 -5.40 32.30
N THR A 161 1.49 -6.38 33.20
CA THR A 161 2.27 -7.61 33.14
C THR A 161 1.48 -8.67 32.36
N PRO A 162 1.63 -8.77 31.02
CA PRO A 162 1.01 -9.84 30.26
C PRO A 162 1.57 -11.19 30.71
N THR A 163 0.74 -12.22 30.59
CA THR A 163 1.20 -13.61 30.57
C THR A 163 2.26 -13.79 29.46
N ARG A 164 3.07 -14.83 29.56
CA ARG A 164 4.09 -15.12 28.54
C ARG A 164 3.49 -15.21 27.12
N GLU A 165 2.32 -15.82 27.00
CA GLU A 165 1.63 -15.98 25.72
C GLU A 165 1.11 -14.64 25.18
N GLU A 166 0.43 -13.84 26.01
CA GLU A 166 -0.02 -12.48 25.65
C GLU A 166 1.16 -11.59 25.22
N ARG A 167 2.29 -11.67 25.93
CA ARG A 167 3.51 -10.93 25.59
C ARG A 167 4.01 -11.33 24.21
N HIS A 168 4.09 -12.63 23.91
CA HIS A 168 4.51 -13.10 22.60
C HIS A 168 3.57 -12.65 21.47
N ARG A 169 2.26 -12.63 21.69
CA ARG A 169 1.30 -12.09 20.69
C ARG A 169 1.51 -10.61 20.41
N LEU A 170 1.65 -9.79 21.46
CA LEU A 170 1.93 -8.35 21.32
C LEU A 170 3.30 -8.10 20.65
N GLN A 171 4.31 -8.93 20.93
CA GLN A 171 5.60 -8.86 20.24
C GLN A 171 5.48 -9.22 18.75
N ARG A 172 4.67 -10.22 18.37
CA ARG A 172 4.40 -10.52 16.95
C ARG A 172 3.72 -9.35 16.24
N ILE A 173 2.73 -8.73 16.88
CA ILE A 173 2.08 -7.50 16.38
C ILE A 173 3.14 -6.42 16.14
N LEU A 174 4.00 -6.15 17.13
CA LEU A 174 5.06 -5.15 17.02
C LEU A 174 6.05 -5.47 15.89
N SER A 175 6.41 -6.74 15.71
CA SER A 175 7.24 -7.19 14.59
C SER A 175 6.58 -6.90 13.25
N HIS A 176 5.29 -7.21 13.07
CA HIS A 176 4.58 -6.89 11.83
C HIS A 176 4.48 -5.39 11.56
N LEU A 177 4.31 -4.56 12.60
CA LEU A 177 4.37 -3.10 12.47
C LEU A 177 5.76 -2.64 11.99
N HIS A 178 6.82 -3.23 12.53
CA HIS A 178 8.18 -2.96 12.06
C HIS A 178 8.41 -3.44 10.63
N PHE A 179 7.87 -4.58 10.22
CA PHE A 179 7.94 -5.05 8.83
C PHE A 179 7.23 -4.08 7.87
N VAL A 180 6.03 -3.57 8.21
CA VAL A 180 5.36 -2.53 7.42
C VAL A 180 6.25 -1.29 7.29
N ARG A 181 6.84 -0.83 8.40
CA ARG A 181 7.73 0.34 8.38
C ARG A 181 8.95 0.10 7.47
N THR A 182 9.58 -1.07 7.56
CA THR A 182 10.73 -1.43 6.73
C THR A 182 10.35 -1.47 5.25
N ALA A 183 9.22 -2.09 4.89
CA ALA A 183 8.74 -2.14 3.51
C ALA A 183 8.42 -0.74 2.93
N LEU A 184 7.93 0.18 3.75
CA LEU A 184 7.70 1.57 3.35
C LEU A 184 9.01 2.35 3.12
N LEU A 185 10.06 2.02 3.86
CA LEU A 185 11.36 2.71 3.85
C LEU A 185 12.41 2.04 2.96
N ASP A 186 12.08 0.93 2.32
CA ASP A 186 12.98 0.23 1.40
C ASP A 186 13.42 1.19 0.27
N PRO A 187 14.74 1.46 0.12
CA PRO A 187 15.24 2.35 -0.91
C PRO A 187 14.98 1.87 -2.35
N GLU A 188 14.78 0.56 -2.54
CA GLU A 188 14.47 -0.04 -3.86
C GLU A 188 12.96 0.00 -4.18
N SER A 189 12.13 0.37 -3.21
CA SER A 189 10.69 0.52 -3.37
C SER A 189 10.36 1.76 -4.22
N PRO A 190 9.30 1.72 -5.06
CA PRO A 190 8.82 2.90 -5.77
C PRO A 190 8.33 4.01 -4.82
N LEU A 191 8.06 3.68 -3.55
CA LEU A 191 7.72 4.66 -2.51
C LEU A 191 8.94 5.49 -2.06
N ALA A 192 10.17 5.02 -2.30
CA ALA A 192 11.39 5.76 -1.95
C ALA A 192 11.49 7.12 -2.67
N ALA A 193 10.88 7.26 -3.86
CA ALA A 193 10.77 8.55 -4.55
C ALA A 193 9.93 9.56 -3.75
N LEU A 194 8.89 9.11 -3.05
CA LEU A 194 8.04 9.95 -2.20
C LEU A 194 8.78 10.39 -0.93
N ASN A 195 9.59 9.49 -0.34
CA ASN A 195 10.42 9.80 0.81
C ASN A 195 11.52 10.83 0.49
N ARG A 196 12.14 10.73 -0.70
CA ARG A 196 13.23 11.63 -1.13
C ARG A 196 12.75 13.05 -1.44
N ASN A 197 11.50 13.23 -1.84
CA ASN A 197 10.95 14.54 -2.16
C ASN A 197 10.55 15.37 -0.92
N ARG A 198 11.12 15.06 0.25
CA ARG A 198 10.93 15.85 1.46
C ARG A 198 11.68 17.18 1.34
N PRO A 199 11.04 18.33 1.57
CA PRO A 199 11.77 19.55 1.87
C PRO A 199 12.58 19.29 3.15
N VAL A 200 13.91 19.37 3.05
CA VAL A 200 14.80 19.36 4.23
C VAL A 200 14.35 20.53 5.09
N ARG A 201 13.77 20.24 6.26
CA ARG A 201 13.39 21.27 7.22
C ARG A 201 14.65 22.07 7.56
N PRO A 202 14.70 23.39 7.32
CA PRO A 202 15.88 24.16 7.68
C PRO A 202 16.12 23.96 9.18
N GLN A 203 17.29 23.43 9.51
CA GLN A 203 17.73 23.33 10.90
C GLN A 203 17.70 24.75 11.46
N PRO A 204 17.06 25.00 12.61
CA PRO A 204 17.13 26.31 13.25
C PRO A 204 18.60 26.60 13.52
N GLY A 205 19.16 27.48 12.69
CA GLY A 205 20.53 27.95 12.80
C GLY A 205 20.72 28.51 14.19
N ALA A 206 21.71 27.96 14.88
CA ALA A 206 22.13 28.36 16.20
C ALA A 206 22.29 29.88 16.24
N SER A 207 21.52 30.52 17.13
CA SER A 207 21.83 31.86 17.59
C SER A 207 23.14 31.78 18.35
N SER A 208 24.17 32.40 17.78
CA SER A 208 25.33 32.90 18.53
C SER A 208 25.11 34.37 18.81
#